data_AF-A0A820J9D9-F1
#
_entry.id   AF-A0A820J9D9-F1
#
_cell.length_a   1.000
_cell.length_b   1.000
_cell.length_c   1.000
_cell.angle_alpha   90.00
_cell.angle_beta   90.00
_cell.angle_gamma   90.00
#
_symmetry.space_group_name_H-M   'P 1'
#
loop_
_entity.id
_entity.type
_entity.pdbx_description
1 polymer ?
#
loop_
_entity_poly.entity_id
_entity_poly.type
_entity_poly.pdbx_seq_one_letter_code
_entity_poly.pdbx_strand_id
1 'polypeptide(L)'
;MFINNEMNYGHLIDPENFNISLTQPELYEIFNNVKDWKARYLHPDYQKSLEPNATIEQPCTDVYWFPFLSEEFTESFINIMETYNIWSGALHQDVRLAGGYENVPTDDIHMTQVDFQEHWLFILRDIIQPIQQKVFT
;
A
#
# COMPACT_ATOMS: atom_id res chain seq x y z
N MET A 1 38.45 -15.89 12.19
CA MET A 1 37.38 -15.00 11.71
C MET A 1 36.63 -14.50 12.93
N PHE A 2 36.48 -13.18 13.12
CA PHE A 2 35.74 -12.60 14.25
C PHE A 2 34.48 -11.90 13.72
N ILE A 3 33.41 -11.93 14.50
CA ILE A 3 32.12 -11.28 14.23
C ILE A 3 31.86 -10.30 15.40
N ASN A 4 31.47 -9.06 15.11
CA ASN A 4 31.11 -8.05 16.11
C ASN A 4 29.61 -7.75 16.03
N ASN A 5 28.91 -7.87 17.16
CA ASN A 5 27.49 -7.59 17.34
C ASN A 5 27.22 -6.67 18.56
N GLU A 6 28.22 -5.90 19.02
CA GLU A 6 28.10 -4.99 20.16
C GLU A 6 27.26 -3.74 19.86
N MET A 7 27.09 -3.41 18.57
CA MET A 7 26.26 -2.32 18.10
C MET A 7 25.26 -2.81 17.05
N ASN A 8 24.19 -2.03 16.84
CA ASN A 8 23.30 -2.26 15.72
C ASN A 8 23.95 -1.72 14.44
N TYR A 9 24.36 -2.61 13.54
CA TYR A 9 24.97 -2.27 12.27
C TYR A 9 23.96 -2.23 11.11
N GLY A 10 22.74 -2.73 11.31
CA GLY A 10 21.71 -2.79 10.27
C GLY A 10 20.98 -4.13 10.25
N HIS A 11 20.41 -4.45 9.09
CA HIS A 11 19.73 -5.71 8.83
C HIS A 11 20.06 -6.22 7.44
N LEU A 12 19.79 -7.50 7.20
CA LEU A 12 19.88 -8.11 5.87
C LEU A 12 18.49 -8.10 5.24
N ILE A 13 18.43 -7.88 3.94
CA ILE A 13 17.22 -8.05 3.13
C ILE A 13 17.11 -9.50 2.65
N ASP A 14 15.90 -9.94 2.38
CA ASP A 14 15.62 -11.23 1.74
C ASP A 14 15.51 -11.04 0.22
N PRO A 15 16.45 -11.60 -0.58
CA PRO A 15 16.43 -11.50 -2.03
C PRO A 15 15.83 -12.73 -2.74
N GLU A 16 15.41 -13.78 -2.02
CA GLU A 16 15.18 -15.12 -2.61
C GLU A 16 14.10 -15.13 -3.70
N ASN A 17 13.08 -14.28 -3.59
CA ASN A 17 11.92 -14.25 -4.48
C ASN A 17 11.68 -12.88 -5.16
N PHE A 18 12.73 -12.05 -5.28
CA PHE A 18 12.61 -10.72 -5.86
C PHE A 18 12.31 -10.77 -7.37
N ASN A 19 11.12 -10.31 -7.78
CA ASN A 19 10.67 -10.38 -9.17
C ASN A 19 11.03 -9.13 -9.97
N ILE A 20 12.19 -9.16 -10.63
CA ILE A 20 12.70 -8.06 -11.48
C ILE A 20 11.89 -7.81 -12.77
N SER A 21 10.92 -8.67 -13.10
CA SER A 21 10.14 -8.53 -14.34
C SER A 21 8.93 -7.59 -14.17
N LEU A 22 8.61 -7.19 -12.94
CA LEU A 22 7.55 -6.24 -12.64
C LEU A 22 8.00 -4.81 -12.97
N THR A 23 7.04 -3.92 -13.28
CA THR A 23 7.31 -2.49 -13.53
C THR A 23 7.90 -1.79 -12.31
N GLN A 24 7.44 -2.15 -11.12
CA GLN A 24 7.86 -1.58 -9.83
C GLN A 24 8.06 -2.73 -8.81
N PRO A 25 9.13 -3.55 -8.95
CA PRO A 25 9.32 -4.76 -8.15
C PRO A 25 9.27 -4.52 -6.64
N GLU A 26 9.89 -3.44 -6.16
CA GLU A 26 10.00 -3.14 -4.73
C GLU A 26 8.65 -2.88 -4.06
N LEU A 27 7.64 -2.43 -4.81
CA LEU A 27 6.29 -2.25 -4.27
C LEU A 27 5.69 -3.59 -3.80
N TYR A 28 6.09 -4.70 -4.42
CA TYR A 28 5.60 -6.05 -4.10
C TYR A 28 6.38 -6.74 -2.97
N GLU A 29 7.41 -6.08 -2.42
CA GLU A 29 8.28 -6.65 -1.38
C GLU A 29 7.74 -6.46 0.05
N ILE A 30 6.48 -6.05 0.21
CA ILE A 30 5.87 -5.80 1.53
C ILE A 30 5.90 -7.04 2.44
N PHE A 31 5.97 -8.25 1.89
CA PHE A 31 5.99 -9.49 2.67
C PHE A 31 7.39 -9.92 3.10
N ASN A 32 8.38 -9.79 2.22
CA ASN A 32 9.75 -10.27 2.48
C ASN A 32 10.57 -9.22 3.23
N ASN A 33 10.36 -7.94 2.90
CA ASN A 33 11.20 -6.82 3.33
C ASN A 33 10.36 -5.68 3.95
N VAL A 34 9.42 -6.03 4.84
CA VAL A 34 8.43 -5.12 5.45
C VAL A 34 9.07 -3.85 6.02
N LYS A 35 10.23 -3.97 6.67
CA LYS A 35 10.90 -2.84 7.34
C LYS A 35 11.36 -1.79 6.33
N ASP A 36 12.02 -2.22 5.28
CA ASP A 36 12.50 -1.36 4.19
C ASP A 36 11.33 -0.81 3.39
N TRP A 37 10.33 -1.66 3.10
CA TRP A 37 9.10 -1.27 2.43
C TRP A 37 8.40 -0.14 3.18
N LYS A 38 8.21 -0.27 4.50
CA LYS A 38 7.57 0.77 5.33
C LYS A 38 8.39 2.06 5.36
N ALA A 39 9.73 1.96 5.43
CA ALA A 39 10.59 3.13 5.44
C ALA A 39 10.54 3.93 4.11
N ARG A 40 10.32 3.23 2.99
CA ARG A 40 10.23 3.83 1.65
C ARG A 40 8.83 4.35 1.31
N TYR A 41 7.80 3.57 1.64
CA TYR A 41 6.46 3.75 1.09
C TYR A 41 5.41 4.28 2.06
N LEU A 42 5.68 4.34 3.36
CA LEU A 42 4.80 5.06 4.29
C LEU A 42 5.12 6.55 4.30
N HIS A 43 4.08 7.36 4.49
CA HIS A 43 4.28 8.77 4.75
C HIS A 43 5.11 8.96 6.04
N PRO A 44 6.11 9.85 6.08
CA PRO A 44 6.97 10.05 7.26
C PRO A 44 6.20 10.35 8.55
N ASP A 45 5.07 11.05 8.41
CA ASP A 45 4.19 11.43 9.53
C ASP A 45 3.13 10.38 9.89
N TYR A 46 3.04 9.25 9.17
CA TYR A 46 2.07 8.20 9.49
C TYR A 46 2.20 7.71 10.95
N GLN A 47 3.43 7.53 11.44
CA GLN A 47 3.66 7.10 12.82
C GLN A 47 3.17 8.12 13.85
N LYS A 48 3.26 9.42 13.53
CA LYS A 48 2.75 10.48 14.40
C LYS A 48 1.24 10.37 14.57
N SER A 49 0.52 9.94 13.54
CA SER A 49 -0.94 9.69 13.60
C SER A 49 -1.32 8.59 14.59
N LEU A 50 -0.43 7.65 14.89
CA LEU A 50 -0.66 6.57 15.85
C LEU A 50 -0.34 6.94 17.31
N GLU A 51 0.32 8.06 17.57
CA GLU A 51 0.68 8.46 18.94
C GLU A 51 -0.56 8.65 19.81
N PRO A 52 -0.56 8.26 21.10
CA PRO A 52 -1.76 8.31 21.95
C PRO A 52 -2.42 9.70 22.06
N ASN A 53 -1.63 10.77 21.94
CA ASN A 53 -2.02 12.16 22.03
C ASN A 53 -2.26 12.83 20.66
N ALA A 54 -2.03 12.12 19.55
CA ALA A 54 -2.24 12.69 18.22
C ALA A 54 -3.73 12.79 17.90
N THR A 55 -4.17 14.00 17.54
CA THR A 55 -5.52 14.27 17.04
C THR A 55 -5.54 14.10 15.53
N ILE A 56 -6.41 13.23 15.04
CA ILE A 56 -6.62 13.03 13.59
C ILE A 56 -7.58 14.10 13.09
N GLU A 57 -7.29 14.69 11.94
CA GLU A 57 -8.15 15.71 11.36
C GLU A 57 -9.50 15.11 10.97
N GLN A 58 -10.58 15.85 11.20
CA GLN A 58 -11.94 15.43 10.88
C GLN A 58 -12.63 16.53 10.06
N PRO A 59 -12.41 16.60 8.73
CA PRO A 59 -13.00 17.64 7.89
C PRO A 59 -14.54 17.64 7.90
N CYS A 60 -15.15 16.47 8.08
CA CYS A 60 -16.60 16.28 8.19
C CYS A 60 -16.90 15.26 9.28
N THR A 61 -18.11 15.28 9.85
CA THR A 61 -18.56 14.27 10.83
C THR A 61 -18.32 12.86 10.29
N ASP A 62 -17.64 12.04 11.09
CA ASP A 62 -17.23 10.66 10.79
C ASP A 62 -16.33 10.48 9.55
N VAL A 63 -15.71 11.55 9.04
CA VAL A 63 -14.70 11.52 7.98
C VAL A 63 -13.35 11.95 8.55
N TYR A 64 -12.40 11.02 8.60
CA TYR A 64 -11.07 11.25 9.16
C TYR A 64 -10.01 11.39 8.08
N TRP A 65 -9.05 12.28 8.31
CA TRP A 65 -7.96 12.57 7.37
C TRP A 65 -6.60 12.47 8.06
N PHE A 66 -5.71 11.66 7.48
CA PHE A 66 -4.38 11.39 8.02
C PHE A 66 -3.38 11.08 6.90
N PRO A 67 -2.07 11.32 7.13
CA PRO A 67 -1.01 10.91 6.23
C PRO A 67 -0.88 9.39 6.15
N PHE A 68 -0.77 8.83 4.94
CA PHE A 68 -0.79 7.39 4.72
C PHE A 68 0.42 6.89 3.92
N LEU A 69 0.42 7.08 2.60
CA LEU A 69 1.46 6.60 1.69
C LEU A 69 2.39 7.74 1.26
N SER A 70 3.63 7.41 0.92
CA SER A 70 4.59 8.39 0.39
C SER A 70 4.27 8.79 -1.05
N GLU A 71 4.86 9.90 -1.49
CA GLU A 71 4.81 10.32 -2.90
C GLU A 71 5.40 9.23 -3.81
N GLU A 72 6.52 8.63 -3.41
CA GLU A 72 7.16 7.54 -4.15
C GLU A 72 6.24 6.31 -4.29
N PHE A 73 5.51 5.92 -3.24
CA PHE A 73 4.50 4.87 -3.38
C PHE A 73 3.46 5.24 -4.44
N THR A 74 2.96 6.48 -4.37
CA THR A 74 1.88 6.97 -5.22
C THR A 74 2.31 6.98 -6.69
N GLU A 75 3.52 7.48 -6.98
CA GLU A 75 4.10 7.48 -8.32
C GLU A 75 4.33 6.06 -8.85
N SER A 76 4.94 5.17 -8.05
CA SER A 76 5.13 3.77 -8.43
C SER A 76 3.81 3.07 -8.71
N PHE A 77 2.81 3.31 -7.87
CA PHE A 77 1.49 2.69 -8.01
C PHE A 77 0.76 3.16 -9.27
N ILE A 78 0.78 4.46 -9.56
CA ILE A 78 0.26 5.00 -10.82
C ILE A 78 1.00 4.35 -12.00
N ASN A 79 2.33 4.24 -11.95
CA ASN A 79 3.10 3.64 -13.03
C ASN A 79 2.73 2.17 -13.30
N ILE A 80 2.42 1.38 -12.27
CA ILE A 80 1.91 0.01 -12.45
C ILE A 80 0.60 0.02 -13.25
N MET A 81 -0.34 0.88 -12.87
CA MET A 81 -1.66 0.95 -13.52
C MET A 81 -1.56 1.44 -14.96
N GLU A 82 -0.77 2.49 -15.20
CA GLU A 82 -0.53 3.04 -16.53
C GLU A 82 0.26 2.09 -17.44
N THR A 83 1.15 1.25 -16.87
CA THR A 83 1.85 0.22 -17.63
C THR A 83 0.93 -0.95 -17.97
N TYR A 84 0.02 -1.32 -17.07
CA TYR A 84 -1.00 -2.34 -17.34
C TYR A 84 -1.96 -1.87 -18.45
N ASN A 85 -2.39 -0.61 -18.40
CA ASN A 85 -3.12 0.10 -19.47
C ASN A 85 -4.40 -0.58 -19.99
N ILE A 86 -5.05 -1.42 -19.17
CA ILE A 86 -6.35 -2.01 -19.49
C ILE A 86 -7.35 -1.44 -18.49
N TRP A 87 -7.77 -0.20 -18.72
CA TRP A 87 -8.78 0.51 -17.92
C TRP A 87 -10.21 0.04 -18.27
N SER A 88 -11.17 0.24 -17.35
CA SER A 88 -12.54 -0.26 -17.51
C SER A 88 -13.32 0.43 -18.63
N GLY A 89 -12.95 1.66 -18.97
CA GLY A 89 -13.66 2.53 -19.89
C GLY A 89 -14.92 3.16 -19.30
N ALA A 90 -15.11 3.10 -17.97
CA ALA A 90 -16.27 3.62 -17.24
C ALA A 90 -17.64 3.14 -17.79
N LEU A 91 -17.71 1.87 -18.21
CA LEU A 91 -18.93 1.24 -18.70
C LEU A 91 -19.62 0.44 -17.60
N HIS A 92 -20.96 0.41 -17.59
CA HIS A 92 -21.71 -0.47 -16.66
C HIS A 92 -21.43 -1.96 -16.87
N GLN A 93 -20.92 -2.33 -18.04
CA GLN A 93 -20.62 -3.71 -18.40
C GLN A 93 -19.11 -3.88 -18.43
N ASP A 94 -18.58 -4.54 -17.40
CA ASP A 94 -17.16 -4.83 -17.31
C ASP A 94 -16.93 -6.35 -17.26
N VAL A 95 -16.49 -6.90 -18.39
CA VAL A 95 -16.21 -8.34 -18.55
C VAL A 95 -15.03 -8.83 -17.70
N ARG A 96 -14.24 -7.92 -17.12
CA ARG A 96 -13.11 -8.22 -16.22
C ARG A 96 -13.59 -8.57 -14.81
N LEU A 97 -14.83 -8.18 -14.45
CA LEU A 97 -15.41 -8.44 -13.13
C LEU A 97 -16.16 -9.77 -13.08
N ALA A 98 -16.10 -10.44 -11.92
CA ALA A 98 -16.91 -11.60 -11.61
C ALA A 98 -18.39 -11.21 -11.46
N GLY A 99 -19.12 -11.17 -12.58
CA GLY A 99 -20.52 -10.76 -12.64
C GLY A 99 -20.84 -9.83 -13.81
N GLY A 100 -19.83 -9.21 -14.44
CA GLY A 100 -19.99 -8.48 -15.69
C GLY A 100 -20.70 -7.12 -15.59
N TYR A 101 -21.06 -6.66 -14.39
CA TYR A 101 -21.89 -5.47 -14.21
C TYR A 101 -21.47 -4.62 -13.01
N GLU A 102 -21.31 -3.32 -13.23
CA GLU A 102 -20.96 -2.33 -12.23
C GLU A 102 -22.09 -1.31 -12.05
N ASN A 103 -22.61 -1.20 -10.82
CA ASN A 103 -23.78 -0.34 -10.53
C ASN A 103 -23.47 1.16 -10.67
N VAL A 104 -22.22 1.57 -10.44
CA VAL A 104 -21.72 2.94 -10.55
C VAL A 104 -20.34 2.86 -11.20
N PRO A 105 -20.22 3.09 -12.51
CA PRO A 105 -19.00 2.79 -13.22
C PRO A 105 -17.92 3.83 -12.93
N THR A 106 -16.70 3.35 -12.70
CA THR A 106 -15.49 4.16 -12.63
C THR A 106 -14.49 3.68 -13.67
N ASP A 107 -13.63 4.57 -14.18
CA ASP A 107 -12.54 4.16 -15.06
C ASP A 107 -11.35 3.68 -14.23
N ASP A 108 -11.25 2.36 -14.03
CA ASP A 108 -10.36 1.80 -13.02
C ASP A 108 -9.69 0.47 -13.41
N ILE A 109 -8.74 0.09 -12.55
CA ILE A 109 -8.03 -1.17 -12.54
C ILE A 109 -8.09 -1.72 -11.11
N HIS A 110 -8.61 -2.93 -10.96
CA HIS A 110 -8.65 -3.63 -9.68
C HIS A 110 -7.28 -4.23 -9.34
N MET A 111 -6.95 -4.29 -8.05
CA MET A 111 -5.68 -4.86 -7.56
C MET A 111 -5.46 -6.32 -7.97
N THR A 112 -6.54 -7.07 -8.19
CA THR A 112 -6.50 -8.43 -8.74
C THR A 112 -5.90 -8.51 -10.14
N GLN A 113 -6.05 -7.46 -10.94
CA GLN A 113 -5.61 -7.43 -12.34
C GLN A 113 -4.10 -7.18 -12.49
N VAL A 114 -3.47 -6.66 -11.43
CA VAL A 114 -2.04 -6.34 -11.37
C VAL A 114 -1.32 -7.12 -10.25
N ASP A 115 -1.91 -8.24 -9.81
CA ASP A 115 -1.38 -9.13 -8.79
C ASP A 115 -0.99 -8.43 -7.47
N PHE A 116 -1.69 -7.35 -7.12
CA PHE A 116 -1.40 -6.52 -5.94
C PHE A 116 -2.47 -6.67 -4.84
N GLN A 117 -3.45 -7.54 -5.01
CA GLN A 117 -4.57 -7.69 -4.07
C GLN A 117 -4.09 -8.07 -2.66
N GLU A 118 -3.27 -9.11 -2.53
CA GLU A 118 -2.79 -9.58 -1.23
C GLU A 118 -1.92 -8.54 -0.53
N HIS A 119 -1.08 -7.82 -1.30
CA HIS A 119 -0.28 -6.70 -0.81
C HIS A 119 -1.16 -5.59 -0.27
N TRP A 120 -2.22 -5.22 -1.00
CA TRP A 120 -3.17 -4.22 -0.54
C TRP A 120 -3.93 -4.66 0.70
N LEU A 121 -4.34 -5.93 0.77
CA LEU A 121 -4.99 -6.49 1.98
C LEU A 121 -4.06 -6.44 3.20
N PHE A 122 -2.76 -6.71 3.01
CA PHE A 122 -1.77 -6.52 4.06
C PHE A 122 -1.72 -5.06 4.52
N ILE A 123 -1.71 -4.10 3.59
CA ILE A 123 -1.72 -2.68 3.91
C ILE A 123 -2.97 -2.31 4.72
N LEU A 124 -4.14 -2.79 4.32
CA LEU A 124 -5.39 -2.53 5.06
C LEU A 124 -5.32 -3.07 6.50
N ARG A 125 -4.79 -4.29 6.68
CA ARG A 125 -4.68 -4.93 7.99
C ARG A 125 -3.61 -4.28 8.88
N ASP A 126 -2.39 -4.12 8.39
CA ASP A 126 -1.23 -3.75 9.22
C ASP A 126 -1.01 -2.24 9.33
N ILE A 127 -1.62 -1.45 8.44
CA ILE A 127 -1.41 0.01 8.36
C ILE A 127 -2.73 0.75 8.57
N ILE A 128 -3.83 0.39 7.91
CA ILE A 128 -5.09 1.14 8.06
C ILE A 128 -5.84 0.78 9.35
N GLN A 129 -5.95 -0.51 9.69
CA GLN A 129 -6.71 -0.97 10.85
C GLN A 129 -6.30 -0.29 12.18
N PRO A 130 -5.01 -0.09 12.50
CA PRO A 130 -4.62 0.60 13.73
C PRO A 130 -5.17 2.04 13.85
N ILE A 131 -5.19 2.80 12.75
CA ILE A 131 -5.79 4.14 12.72
C ILE A 131 -7.31 4.06 12.89
N GLN A 132 -7.96 3.13 12.18
CA GLN A 132 -9.40 2.93 12.26
C GLN A 132 -9.86 2.58 13.69
N GLN A 133 -9.14 1.67 14.36
CA GLN A 133 -9.42 1.32 15.75
C GLN A 133 -9.21 2.50 16.69
N LYS A 134 -8.21 3.35 16.44
CA LYS A 134 -7.94 4.53 17.27
C LYS A 134 -9.08 5.56 17.21
N VAL A 135 -9.61 5.85 16.02
CA VAL A 135 -10.60 6.93 15.84
C VAL A 135 -12.04 6.51 16.18
N PHE A 136 -12.33 5.21 16.24
CA PHE A 136 -13.65 4.66 16.59
C PHE A 136 -13.61 3.81 17.87
N THR A 137 -12.95 4.33 18.91
CA THR A 137 -12.89 3.69 20.26
C THR A 137 -14.13 3.95 21.10
#